data_AF-A0A0N4U493-F1
#
_entry.id   AF-A0A0N4U493-F1
#
_cell.length_a   1.000
_cell.length_b   1.000
_cell.length_c   1.000
_cell.angle_alpha   90.00
_cell.angle_beta   90.00
_cell.angle_gamma   90.00
#
_symmetry.space_group_name_H-M   'P 1'
#
loop_
_entity.id
_entity.type
_entity.pdbx_description
1 polymer ?
#
loop_
_entity_poly.entity_id
_entity_poly.type
_entity_poly.pdbx_seq_one_letter_code
_entity_poly.pdbx_strand_id
1 'polypeptide(L)'
;MAELNKKSSIKYDSDKIDQKVSKNQNSMKIEQMNFDISETNDLQIVRCHWIQLYKLNLQHSLIEETLTYIFENYANIRNIFHFGRRINLKQENWRKILKNDAHFHYHCTNIQCAITTIMDKLEDEISLRNFLIKLGNRHFFYNVYEIHLTIFQEAIITTLRQLLLKIDLNDKNLEKSWRIFMNEIKEKISAGIAKQRTYYLENCLNVKELQLISDLWNHINHNNHSELAKILYEQLNENEAISKTNMQQDGVYDEFCTFLIKVAFYFDE
;
A
#
# COMPACT_ATOMS: atom_id res chain seq x y z
N MET A 1 -17.31 19.03 -11.23
CA MET A 1 -16.93 17.79 -10.55
C MET A 1 -17.25 16.62 -11.50
N ALA A 2 -16.45 16.25 -12.51
CA ALA A 2 -15.06 16.57 -12.91
C ALA A 2 -13.94 16.11 -11.93
N GLU A 3 -12.66 15.94 -12.32
CA GLU A 3 -11.99 14.73 -12.93
C GLU A 3 -10.41 14.87 -12.88
N LEU A 4 -9.65 14.07 -13.68
CA LEU A 4 -8.32 14.36 -14.31
C LEU A 4 -6.93 13.86 -13.76
N ASN A 5 -6.00 13.68 -14.74
CA ASN A 5 -4.54 14.02 -14.77
C ASN A 5 -3.33 12.98 -14.61
N LYS A 6 -2.05 13.38 -14.92
CA LYS A 6 -0.94 12.61 -15.65
C LYS A 6 0.59 12.95 -15.28
N LYS A 7 1.71 12.20 -15.64
CA LYS A 7 3.16 12.68 -15.97
C LYS A 7 4.47 11.72 -16.01
N SER A 8 5.54 12.08 -16.83
CA SER A 8 7.10 12.01 -16.81
C SER A 8 8.05 10.73 -16.60
N SER A 9 9.42 10.58 -16.87
CA SER A 9 10.55 11.11 -17.77
C SER A 9 12.03 10.43 -17.56
N ILE A 10 13.16 10.82 -18.29
CA ILE A 10 14.71 10.66 -18.06
C ILE A 10 15.67 9.82 -19.06
N LYS A 11 17.04 10.07 -19.16
CA LYS A 11 18.10 9.40 -20.06
C LYS A 11 19.65 9.50 -19.67
N TYR A 12 20.62 8.75 -20.29
CA TYR A 12 22.12 8.66 -20.02
C TYR A 12 23.08 8.30 -21.24
N ASP A 13 24.40 8.07 -21.02
CA ASP A 13 25.60 7.90 -21.95
C ASP A 13 25.86 6.46 -22.55
N SER A 14 26.60 6.29 -23.68
CA SER A 14 26.58 5.07 -24.56
C SER A 14 27.90 4.41 -25.07
N ASP A 15 28.54 4.86 -26.16
CA ASP A 15 29.04 3.93 -27.22
C ASP A 15 30.14 2.91 -26.86
N LYS A 16 31.11 3.24 -25.98
CA LYS A 16 32.17 2.27 -25.58
C LYS A 16 31.71 1.29 -24.50
N ILE A 17 30.53 1.51 -23.93
CA ILE A 17 29.85 0.53 -23.09
C ILE A 17 29.47 -0.66 -24.00
N ASP A 18 28.81 -0.39 -25.14
CA ASP A 18 28.07 -1.38 -25.95
C ASP A 18 28.85 -2.61 -26.46
N GLN A 19 30.16 -2.55 -26.73
CA GLN A 19 30.87 -3.78 -27.17
C GLN A 19 31.26 -4.72 -26.02
N LYS A 20 31.52 -4.17 -24.82
CA LYS A 20 31.73 -5.00 -23.62
C LYS A 20 30.39 -5.40 -23.03
N VAL A 21 29.44 -4.47 -23.08
CA VAL A 21 28.03 -4.68 -22.73
C VAL A 21 27.27 -5.53 -23.74
N SER A 22 27.69 -5.77 -24.98
CA SER A 22 26.99 -6.75 -25.85
C SER A 22 27.32 -8.20 -25.45
N LYS A 23 28.57 -8.49 -25.06
CA LYS A 23 28.91 -9.80 -24.48
C LYS A 23 28.33 -9.97 -23.08
N ASN A 24 28.43 -8.96 -22.20
CA ASN A 24 27.75 -9.00 -20.90
C ASN A 24 26.22 -8.97 -21.03
N GLN A 25 25.63 -8.33 -22.06
CA GLN A 25 24.19 -8.41 -22.33
C GLN A 25 23.82 -9.78 -22.85
N ASN A 26 24.67 -10.49 -23.60
CA ASN A 26 24.30 -11.83 -24.04
C ASN A 26 24.37 -12.83 -22.88
N SER A 27 25.32 -12.69 -21.94
CA SER A 27 25.26 -13.47 -20.69
C SER A 27 24.10 -13.01 -19.79
N MET A 28 23.99 -11.71 -19.50
CA MET A 28 22.91 -11.16 -18.65
C MET A 28 21.53 -11.36 -19.27
N LYS A 29 21.34 -11.35 -20.59
CA LYS A 29 20.03 -11.69 -21.21
C LYS A 29 19.75 -13.17 -21.13
N ILE A 30 20.74 -14.06 -21.20
CA ILE A 30 20.50 -15.50 -20.97
C ILE A 30 20.18 -15.75 -19.49
N GLU A 31 20.89 -15.09 -18.57
CA GLU A 31 20.65 -15.18 -17.13
C GLU A 31 19.31 -14.55 -16.74
N GLN A 32 19.00 -13.33 -17.20
CA GLN A 32 17.70 -12.66 -17.04
C GLN A 32 16.59 -13.46 -17.69
N MET A 33 16.69 -13.84 -18.96
CA MET A 33 15.62 -14.62 -19.62
C MET A 33 15.36 -15.95 -18.91
N ASN A 34 16.38 -16.64 -18.39
CA ASN A 34 16.19 -17.83 -17.56
C ASN A 34 15.59 -17.50 -16.17
N PHE A 35 15.99 -16.38 -15.57
CA PHE A 35 15.49 -15.87 -14.28
C PHE A 35 14.02 -15.46 -14.40
N ASP A 36 13.68 -14.59 -15.36
CA ASP A 36 12.34 -14.15 -15.74
C ASP A 36 11.43 -15.35 -16.06
N ILE A 37 11.92 -16.35 -16.83
CA ILE A 37 11.17 -17.60 -17.09
C ILE A 37 10.94 -18.40 -15.79
N SER A 38 11.87 -18.37 -14.83
CA SER A 38 11.69 -19.04 -13.55
C SER A 38 10.71 -18.30 -12.62
N GLU A 39 10.82 -16.97 -12.51
CA GLU A 39 9.94 -16.16 -11.67
C GLU A 39 8.51 -16.09 -12.22
N THR A 40 8.34 -15.95 -13.54
CA THR A 40 7.00 -16.03 -14.16
C THR A 40 6.37 -17.40 -13.90
N ASN A 41 7.13 -18.50 -13.97
CA ASN A 41 6.62 -19.84 -13.62
C ASN A 41 6.23 -19.94 -12.13
N ASP A 42 7.05 -19.44 -11.20
CA ASP A 42 6.69 -19.38 -9.77
C ASP A 42 5.39 -18.59 -9.53
N LEU A 43 5.22 -17.42 -10.15
CA LEU A 43 4.00 -16.63 -10.04
C LEU A 43 2.76 -17.36 -10.59
N GLN A 44 2.91 -18.12 -11.69
CA GLN A 44 1.83 -18.96 -12.22
C GLN A 44 1.49 -20.16 -11.30
N ILE A 45 2.48 -20.78 -10.64
CA ILE A 45 2.25 -21.82 -9.63
C ILE A 45 1.39 -21.26 -8.48
N VAL A 46 1.71 -20.05 -7.99
CA VAL A 46 0.92 -19.40 -6.94
C VAL A 46 -0.50 -19.08 -7.41
N ARG A 47 -0.69 -18.57 -8.64
CA ARG A 47 -2.03 -18.34 -9.20
C ARG A 47 -2.85 -19.61 -9.31
N CYS A 48 -2.26 -20.70 -9.81
CA CYS A 48 -2.89 -22.01 -9.86
C CYS A 48 -3.34 -22.47 -8.46
N HIS A 49 -2.50 -22.30 -7.43
CA HIS A 49 -2.87 -22.63 -6.05
C HIS A 49 -3.96 -21.72 -5.49
N TRP A 50 -3.94 -20.41 -5.76
CA TRP A 50 -5.00 -19.49 -5.34
C TRP A 50 -6.37 -19.86 -5.95
N ILE A 51 -6.39 -20.35 -7.19
CA ILE A 51 -7.59 -20.89 -7.86
C ILE A 51 -8.01 -22.25 -7.26
N GLN A 52 -7.08 -23.10 -6.82
CA GLN A 52 -7.41 -24.32 -6.05
C GLN A 52 -8.04 -23.97 -4.69
N LEU A 53 -7.48 -23.01 -3.95
CA LEU A 53 -8.05 -22.51 -2.70
C LEU A 53 -9.45 -21.90 -2.90
N TYR A 54 -9.74 -21.29 -4.06
CA TYR A 54 -11.10 -20.84 -4.39
C TYR A 54 -12.06 -22.01 -4.52
N LYS A 55 -11.70 -23.04 -5.31
CA LYS A 55 -12.52 -24.24 -5.54
C LYS A 55 -12.79 -25.04 -4.26
N LEU A 56 -11.90 -24.96 -3.28
CA LEU A 56 -12.04 -25.58 -1.95
C LEU A 56 -12.73 -24.68 -0.91
N ASN A 57 -13.11 -23.44 -1.27
CA ASN A 57 -13.62 -22.39 -0.37
C ASN A 57 -12.68 -22.08 0.83
N LEU A 58 -11.36 -22.18 0.61
CA LEU A 58 -10.32 -21.99 1.63
C LEU A 58 -9.66 -20.60 1.59
N GLN A 59 -9.87 -19.80 0.54
CA GLN A 59 -9.26 -18.46 0.44
C GLN A 59 -9.57 -17.56 1.64
N HIS A 60 -10.84 -17.43 2.01
CA HIS A 60 -11.23 -16.56 3.13
C HIS A 60 -10.65 -17.06 4.46
N SER A 61 -10.77 -18.37 4.70
CA SER A 61 -10.23 -19.06 5.89
C SER A 61 -8.72 -18.92 6.03
N LEU A 62 -7.96 -18.93 4.92
CA LEU A 62 -6.53 -18.65 4.92
C LEU A 62 -6.24 -17.23 5.42
N ILE A 63 -7.00 -16.23 4.98
CA ILE A 63 -6.81 -14.84 5.42
C ILE A 63 -7.23 -14.66 6.89
N GLU A 64 -8.37 -15.22 7.31
CA GLU A 64 -8.81 -15.17 8.70
C GLU A 64 -7.80 -15.81 9.66
N GLU A 65 -7.33 -17.02 9.37
CA GLU A 65 -6.36 -17.71 10.23
C GLU A 65 -4.97 -17.04 10.16
N THR A 66 -4.59 -16.43 9.02
CA THR A 66 -3.37 -15.60 8.92
C THR A 66 -3.43 -14.42 9.86
N LEU A 67 -4.51 -13.63 9.84
CA LEU A 67 -4.65 -12.49 10.76
C LEU A 67 -4.82 -12.95 12.22
N THR A 68 -5.51 -14.06 12.46
CA THR A 68 -5.65 -14.66 13.80
C THR A 68 -4.30 -15.08 14.36
N TYR A 69 -3.44 -15.72 13.54
CA TYR A 69 -2.06 -16.08 13.89
C TYR A 69 -1.20 -14.83 14.17
N ILE A 70 -1.35 -13.76 13.38
CA ILE A 70 -0.66 -12.49 13.63
C ILE A 70 -1.08 -11.91 14.98
N PHE A 71 -2.39 -11.85 15.28
CA PHE A 71 -2.85 -11.28 16.55
C PHE A 71 -2.52 -12.16 17.75
N GLU A 72 -2.47 -13.48 17.61
CA GLU A 72 -2.04 -14.39 18.66
C GLU A 72 -0.55 -14.17 19.01
N ASN A 73 0.33 -14.16 18.00
CA ASN A 73 1.78 -14.20 18.20
C ASN A 73 2.47 -12.82 18.25
N TYR A 74 1.90 -11.77 17.64
CA TYR A 74 2.50 -10.45 17.51
C TYR A 74 1.61 -9.37 18.14
N ALA A 75 1.60 -9.34 19.48
CA ALA A 75 0.73 -8.46 20.27
C ALA A 75 0.88 -6.96 19.95
N ASN A 76 2.08 -6.53 19.54
CA ASN A 76 2.36 -5.15 19.11
C ASN A 76 1.60 -4.72 17.84
N ILE A 77 1.34 -5.65 16.91
CA ILE A 77 0.64 -5.36 15.65
C ILE A 77 -0.86 -5.11 15.86
N ARG A 78 -1.46 -5.65 16.93
CA ARG A 78 -2.89 -5.47 17.24
C ARG A 78 -3.33 -4.00 17.26
N ASN A 79 -2.45 -3.11 17.71
CA ASN A 79 -2.75 -1.68 17.88
C ASN A 79 -3.01 -0.93 16.57
N ILE A 80 -2.53 -1.46 15.44
CA ILE A 80 -2.76 -0.93 14.08
C ILE A 80 -4.23 -1.11 13.66
N PHE A 81 -4.90 -2.14 14.16
CA PHE A 81 -6.24 -2.52 13.73
C PHE A 81 -7.29 -2.11 14.77
N HIS A 82 -8.37 -1.47 14.34
CA HIS A 82 -9.46 -1.03 15.24
C HIS A 82 -10.13 -2.21 15.97
N PHE A 83 -10.32 -3.33 15.28
CA PHE A 83 -10.77 -4.60 15.88
C PHE A 83 -9.64 -5.30 16.65
N GLY A 84 -8.38 -5.23 16.19
CA GLY A 84 -7.22 -5.82 16.86
C GLY A 84 -7.00 -5.28 18.29
N ARG A 85 -7.21 -3.97 18.48
CA ARG A 85 -7.19 -3.31 19.81
C ARG A 85 -8.18 -3.88 20.83
N ARG A 86 -9.20 -4.63 20.40
CA ARG A 86 -10.20 -5.27 21.27
C ARG A 86 -9.81 -6.69 21.73
N ILE A 87 -8.72 -7.27 21.21
CA ILE A 87 -8.35 -8.68 21.45
C ILE A 87 -7.66 -8.86 22.81
N ASN A 88 -8.39 -9.45 23.76
CA ASN A 88 -7.87 -9.93 25.03
C ASN A 88 -7.58 -11.45 24.98
N LEU A 89 -6.31 -11.85 24.87
CA LEU A 89 -5.94 -13.28 24.86
C LEU A 89 -6.28 -14.05 26.15
N LYS A 90 -6.52 -13.35 27.28
CA LYS A 90 -6.94 -14.01 28.54
C LYS A 90 -8.42 -14.46 28.50
N GLN A 91 -9.17 -14.03 27.49
CA GLN A 91 -10.57 -14.39 27.31
C GLN A 91 -10.68 -15.59 26.35
N GLU A 92 -11.08 -16.75 26.86
CA GLU A 92 -11.11 -18.02 26.13
C GLU A 92 -11.81 -17.93 24.75
N ASN A 93 -12.91 -17.18 24.65
CA ASN A 93 -13.67 -17.01 23.42
C ASN A 93 -13.21 -15.86 22.50
N TRP A 94 -12.01 -15.30 22.69
CA TRP A 94 -11.53 -14.14 21.90
C TRP A 94 -11.54 -14.39 20.38
N ARG A 95 -11.18 -15.60 19.91
CA ARG A 95 -11.24 -15.96 18.49
C ARG A 95 -12.67 -15.91 17.93
N LYS A 96 -13.67 -16.32 18.73
CA LYS A 96 -15.09 -16.28 18.34
C LYS A 96 -15.62 -14.84 18.32
N ILE A 97 -15.14 -13.98 19.21
CA ILE A 97 -15.48 -12.55 19.20
C ILE A 97 -14.88 -11.88 17.95
N LEU A 98 -13.62 -12.18 17.62
CA LEU A 98 -12.94 -11.64 16.43
C LEU A 98 -13.65 -12.06 15.12
N LYS A 99 -13.95 -13.35 14.94
CA LYS A 99 -14.68 -13.85 13.76
C LYS A 99 -16.11 -13.33 13.64
N ASN A 100 -16.67 -12.78 14.72
CA ASN A 100 -17.97 -12.10 14.72
C ASN A 100 -17.88 -10.56 14.54
N ASP A 101 -16.68 -9.96 14.48
CA ASP A 101 -16.51 -8.52 14.25
C ASP A 101 -16.61 -8.22 12.74
N ALA A 102 -17.62 -7.43 12.36
CA ALA A 102 -17.89 -7.10 10.97
C ALA A 102 -16.75 -6.35 10.27
N HIS A 103 -15.95 -5.56 11.00
CA HIS A 103 -14.79 -4.87 10.43
C HIS A 103 -13.62 -5.82 10.20
N PHE A 104 -13.44 -6.84 11.05
CA PHE A 104 -12.46 -7.91 10.82
C PHE A 104 -12.82 -8.70 9.56
N HIS A 105 -14.08 -9.17 9.44
CA HIS A 105 -14.54 -9.93 8.27
C HIS A 105 -14.44 -9.09 6.98
N TYR A 106 -14.86 -7.82 7.00
CA TYR A 106 -14.71 -6.89 5.87
C TYR A 106 -13.24 -6.69 5.48
N HIS A 107 -12.32 -6.61 6.45
CA HIS A 107 -10.89 -6.50 6.17
C HIS A 107 -10.30 -7.80 5.55
N CYS A 108 -10.73 -8.98 6.03
CA CYS A 108 -10.36 -10.26 5.42
C CYS A 108 -10.82 -10.35 3.95
N THR A 109 -12.06 -9.97 3.68
CA THR A 109 -12.61 -9.89 2.30
C THR A 109 -11.81 -8.93 1.43
N ASN A 110 -11.45 -7.74 1.94
CA ASN A 110 -10.63 -6.79 1.17
C ASN A 110 -9.23 -7.33 0.84
N ILE A 111 -8.57 -8.06 1.74
CA ILE A 111 -7.29 -8.73 1.46
C ILE A 111 -7.47 -9.82 0.40
N GLN A 112 -8.51 -10.66 0.52
CA GLN A 112 -8.82 -11.71 -0.46
C GLN A 112 -9.07 -11.12 -1.86
N CYS A 113 -9.87 -10.05 -1.96
CA CYS A 113 -10.10 -9.33 -3.21
C CYS A 113 -8.81 -8.69 -3.76
N ALA A 114 -7.93 -8.17 -2.91
CA ALA A 114 -6.65 -7.60 -3.35
C ALA A 114 -5.70 -8.67 -3.90
N ILE A 115 -5.63 -9.85 -3.28
CA ILE A 115 -4.81 -10.98 -3.77
C ILE A 115 -5.37 -11.51 -5.10
N THR A 116 -6.68 -11.67 -5.25
CA THR A 116 -7.27 -12.01 -6.56
C THR A 116 -6.96 -10.94 -7.62
N THR A 117 -7.11 -9.65 -7.28
CA THR A 117 -6.77 -8.53 -8.19
C THR A 117 -5.28 -8.55 -8.61
N ILE A 118 -4.39 -9.11 -7.79
CA ILE A 118 -2.97 -9.32 -8.12
C ILE A 118 -2.80 -10.51 -9.08
N MET A 119 -3.50 -11.63 -8.85
CA MET A 119 -3.49 -12.80 -9.75
C MET A 119 -4.01 -12.46 -11.15
N ASP A 120 -5.00 -11.58 -11.23
CA ASP A 120 -5.59 -11.07 -12.48
C ASP A 120 -4.68 -10.06 -13.21
N LYS A 121 -3.50 -9.76 -12.66
CA LYS A 121 -2.54 -8.74 -13.15
C LYS A 121 -1.12 -9.24 -13.33
N LEU A 122 -0.84 -10.54 -13.15
CA LEU A 122 0.52 -11.08 -13.25
C LEU A 122 1.15 -10.87 -14.65
N GLU A 123 0.34 -10.83 -15.71
CA GLU A 123 0.77 -10.53 -17.08
C GLU A 123 0.97 -9.03 -17.38
N ASP A 124 0.54 -8.12 -16.49
CA ASP A 124 0.60 -6.66 -16.67
C ASP A 124 1.37 -6.03 -15.50
N GLU A 125 2.70 -6.15 -15.57
CA GLU A 125 3.65 -5.68 -14.54
C GLU A 125 3.42 -4.20 -14.20
N ILE A 126 3.09 -3.36 -15.19
CA ILE A 126 2.85 -1.92 -15.00
C ILE A 126 1.58 -1.69 -14.17
N SER A 127 0.49 -2.38 -14.50
CA SER A 127 -0.79 -2.28 -13.79
C SER A 127 -0.71 -2.91 -12.39
N LEU A 128 0.00 -4.02 -12.25
CA LEU A 128 0.30 -4.67 -10.98
C LEU A 128 1.14 -3.77 -10.06
N ARG A 129 2.26 -3.25 -10.55
CA ARG A 129 3.14 -2.33 -9.82
C ARG A 129 2.41 -1.06 -9.39
N ASN A 130 1.59 -0.47 -10.28
CA ASN A 130 0.77 0.68 -9.95
C ASN A 130 -0.31 0.37 -8.90
N PHE A 131 -0.91 -0.82 -8.93
CA PHE A 131 -1.88 -1.28 -7.93
C PHE A 131 -1.22 -1.48 -6.55
N LEU A 132 -0.07 -2.16 -6.50
CA LEU A 132 0.68 -2.42 -5.26
C LEU A 132 1.25 -1.13 -4.64
N ILE A 133 1.77 -0.20 -5.45
CA ILE A 133 2.19 1.12 -4.96
C ILE A 133 0.98 1.89 -4.40
N LYS A 134 -0.18 1.90 -5.09
CA LYS A 134 -1.42 2.51 -4.58
C LYS A 134 -1.99 1.80 -3.34
N LEU A 135 -1.65 0.54 -3.09
CA LEU A 135 -1.89 -0.11 -1.80
C LEU A 135 -0.92 0.43 -0.74
N GLY A 136 0.38 0.47 -1.02
CA GLY A 136 1.40 1.01 -0.11
C GLY A 136 1.12 2.45 0.36
N ASN A 137 0.80 3.35 -0.58
CA ASN A 137 0.41 4.73 -0.27
C ASN A 137 -0.75 4.82 0.72
N ARG A 138 -1.73 3.90 0.65
CA ARG A 138 -2.86 3.86 1.60
C ARG A 138 -2.45 3.28 2.96
N HIS A 139 -1.58 2.27 2.98
CA HIS A 139 -1.14 1.64 4.23
C HIS A 139 -0.24 2.56 5.09
N PHE A 140 0.46 3.54 4.49
CA PHE A 140 1.17 4.59 5.23
C PHE A 140 0.27 5.28 6.27
N PHE A 141 -0.95 5.68 5.91
CA PHE A 141 -1.89 6.37 6.80
C PHE A 141 -2.45 5.50 7.94
N TYR A 142 -2.24 4.19 7.89
CA TYR A 142 -2.55 3.26 8.99
C TYR A 142 -1.31 2.94 9.86
N ASN A 143 -0.25 3.76 9.78
CA ASN A 143 1.03 3.54 10.49
C ASN A 143 1.65 2.15 10.19
N VAL A 144 1.55 1.70 8.94
CA VAL A 144 2.17 0.45 8.49
C VAL A 144 3.62 0.70 8.08
N TYR A 145 4.51 -0.15 8.58
CA TYR A 145 5.92 -0.19 8.22
C TYR A 145 6.27 -1.57 7.63
N GLU A 146 7.39 -1.65 6.92
CA GLU A 146 7.87 -2.85 6.24
C GLU A 146 7.97 -4.11 7.12
N ILE A 147 8.29 -3.94 8.41
CA ILE A 147 8.30 -5.04 9.39
C ILE A 147 6.91 -5.69 9.55
N HIS A 148 5.82 -4.93 9.43
CA HIS A 148 4.45 -5.48 9.47
C HIS A 148 4.14 -6.30 8.21
N LEU A 149 4.66 -5.90 7.04
CA LEU A 149 4.53 -6.65 5.79
C LEU A 149 5.33 -7.95 5.85
N THR A 150 6.53 -7.92 6.46
CA THR A 150 7.37 -9.10 6.69
C THR A 150 6.70 -10.09 7.65
N ILE A 151 6.07 -9.60 8.72
CA ILE A 151 5.30 -10.45 9.64
C ILE A 151 4.04 -11.02 8.96
N PHE A 152 3.38 -10.26 8.09
CA PHE A 152 2.28 -10.78 7.26
C PHE A 152 2.77 -11.87 6.28
N GLN A 153 3.95 -11.70 5.66
CA GLN A 153 4.59 -12.70 4.80
C GLN A 153 4.85 -14.02 5.55
N GLU A 154 5.50 -14.01 6.72
CA GLU A 154 5.75 -15.26 7.45
C GLU A 154 4.46 -15.86 8.05
N ALA A 155 3.48 -15.04 8.43
CA ALA A 155 2.18 -15.52 8.90
C ALA A 155 1.38 -16.23 7.81
N ILE A 156 1.31 -15.68 6.59
CA ILE A 156 0.56 -16.33 5.49
C ILE A 156 1.26 -17.62 5.05
N ILE A 157 2.60 -17.66 5.00
CA ILE A 157 3.33 -18.90 4.72
C ILE A 157 3.12 -19.95 5.82
N THR A 158 3.15 -19.55 7.09
CA THR A 158 2.87 -20.46 8.22
C THR A 158 1.45 -21.02 8.15
N THR A 159 0.47 -20.17 7.83
CA THR A 159 -0.94 -20.57 7.71
C THR A 159 -1.18 -21.45 6.48
N LEU A 160 -0.54 -21.14 5.34
CA LEU A 160 -0.51 -21.99 4.16
C LEU A 160 -0.01 -23.39 4.51
N ARG A 161 1.13 -23.52 5.19
CA ARG A 161 1.66 -24.83 5.62
C ARG A 161 0.67 -25.58 6.53
N GLN A 162 0.02 -24.89 7.46
CA GLN A 162 -1.00 -25.49 8.35
C GLN A 162 -2.29 -25.91 7.62
N LEU A 163 -2.61 -25.32 6.47
CA LEU A 163 -3.72 -25.75 5.61
C LEU A 163 -3.30 -26.87 4.64
N LEU A 164 -2.12 -26.75 4.01
CA LEU A 164 -1.54 -27.74 3.11
C LEU A 164 -1.36 -29.11 3.78
N LEU A 165 -0.91 -29.13 5.04
CA LEU A 165 -0.81 -30.35 5.85
C LEU A 165 -2.17 -30.99 6.18
N LYS A 166 -3.29 -30.26 6.07
CA LYS A 166 -4.65 -30.81 6.25
C LYS A 166 -5.25 -31.37 4.96
N ILE A 167 -4.62 -31.12 3.81
CA ILE A 167 -5.06 -31.58 2.47
C ILE A 167 -3.99 -32.40 1.74
N ASP A 168 -2.97 -32.88 2.48
CA ASP A 168 -1.86 -33.73 2.00
C ASP A 168 -1.04 -33.16 0.82
N LEU A 169 -0.84 -31.84 0.79
CA LEU A 169 -0.10 -31.13 -0.28
C LEU A 169 1.21 -30.51 0.24
N ASN A 170 2.16 -31.35 0.66
CA ASN A 170 3.48 -30.90 1.14
C ASN A 170 4.50 -30.67 0.00
N ASP A 171 4.21 -29.73 -0.90
CA ASP A 171 5.14 -29.33 -1.97
C ASP A 171 6.08 -28.18 -1.53
N LYS A 172 7.39 -28.44 -1.60
CA LYS A 172 8.43 -27.44 -1.32
C LYS A 172 8.54 -26.37 -2.40
N ASN A 173 8.21 -26.70 -3.65
CA ASN A 173 8.20 -25.71 -4.73
C ASN A 173 7.11 -24.69 -4.47
N LEU A 174 5.91 -25.14 -4.09
CA LEU A 174 4.81 -24.27 -3.69
C LEU A 174 5.18 -23.29 -2.56
N GLU A 175 5.88 -23.70 -1.49
CA GLU A 175 6.36 -22.74 -0.46
C GLU A 175 7.36 -21.73 -1.05
N LYS A 176 8.31 -22.17 -1.91
CA LYS A 176 9.23 -21.27 -2.62
C LYS A 176 8.48 -20.24 -3.47
N SER A 177 7.53 -20.68 -4.30
CA SER A 177 6.77 -19.82 -5.20
C SER A 177 5.94 -18.79 -4.42
N TRP A 178 5.27 -19.21 -3.32
CA TRP A 178 4.56 -18.29 -2.43
C TRP A 178 5.49 -17.29 -1.73
N ARG A 179 6.72 -17.69 -1.37
CA ARG A 179 7.71 -16.77 -0.79
C ARG A 179 8.18 -15.71 -1.77
N ILE A 180 8.37 -16.06 -3.04
CA ILE A 180 8.67 -15.11 -4.14
C ILE A 180 7.50 -14.15 -4.34
N PHE A 181 6.28 -14.67 -4.51
CA PHE A 181 5.06 -13.87 -4.65
C PHE A 181 4.82 -12.89 -3.48
N MET A 182 5.02 -13.33 -2.24
CA MET A 182 4.88 -12.45 -1.08
C MET A 182 6.02 -11.44 -0.94
N ASN A 183 7.22 -11.74 -1.46
CA ASN A 183 8.31 -10.78 -1.54
C ASN A 183 7.99 -9.67 -2.56
N GLU A 184 7.52 -10.07 -3.74
CA GLU A 184 7.06 -9.17 -4.80
C GLU A 184 5.97 -8.18 -4.34
N ILE A 185 4.99 -8.68 -3.60
CA ILE A 185 3.97 -7.83 -2.94
C ILE A 185 4.62 -6.90 -1.91
N LYS A 186 5.45 -7.43 -1.02
CA LYS A 186 6.09 -6.67 0.07
C LYS A 186 6.91 -5.51 -0.49
N GLU A 187 7.80 -5.73 -1.44
CA GLU A 187 8.66 -4.68 -1.99
C GLU A 187 7.86 -3.57 -2.66
N LYS A 188 6.85 -3.92 -3.46
CA LYS A 188 6.04 -2.94 -4.20
C LYS A 188 5.09 -2.15 -3.27
N ILE A 189 4.64 -2.75 -2.16
CA ILE A 189 3.90 -2.04 -1.09
C ILE A 189 4.86 -1.19 -0.23
N SER A 190 6.04 -1.70 0.16
CA SER A 190 7.10 -0.94 0.85
C SER A 190 7.49 0.31 0.05
N ALA A 191 7.66 0.20 -1.27
CA ALA A 191 7.93 1.33 -2.15
C ALA A 191 6.81 2.39 -2.14
N GLY A 192 5.54 1.98 -2.07
CA GLY A 192 4.41 2.90 -1.89
C GLY A 192 4.39 3.58 -0.53
N ILE A 193 4.66 2.85 0.56
CA ILE A 193 4.78 3.41 1.91
C ILE A 193 5.94 4.41 1.98
N ALA A 194 7.10 4.08 1.39
CA ALA A 194 8.27 4.95 1.33
C ALA A 194 7.98 6.21 0.50
N LYS A 195 7.40 6.08 -0.70
CA LYS A 195 6.99 7.22 -1.54
C LYS A 195 6.01 8.14 -0.81
N GLN A 196 5.00 7.59 -0.14
CA GLN A 196 4.03 8.38 0.60
C GLN A 196 4.64 9.06 1.83
N ARG A 197 5.62 8.42 2.49
CA ARG A 197 6.40 9.04 3.58
C ARG A 197 7.24 10.21 3.09
N THR A 198 7.96 10.05 1.98
CA THR A 198 8.75 11.16 1.38
C THR A 198 7.84 12.32 1.00
N TYR A 199 6.78 12.05 0.23
CA TYR A 199 5.79 13.08 -0.13
C TYR A 199 5.17 13.76 1.10
N TYR A 200 4.82 12.99 2.14
CA TYR A 200 4.31 13.55 3.39
C TYR A 200 5.35 14.45 4.07
N LEU A 201 6.62 14.05 4.17
CA LEU A 201 7.67 14.86 4.80
C LEU A 201 8.06 16.11 3.97
N GLU A 202 7.86 16.07 2.64
CA GLU A 202 8.08 17.20 1.73
C GLU A 202 6.93 18.21 1.72
N ASN A 203 5.71 17.79 2.09
CA ASN A 203 4.48 18.57 1.96
C ASN A 203 3.69 18.72 3.28
N CYS A 204 4.20 18.19 4.40
CA CYS A 204 3.58 18.38 5.71
C CYS A 204 3.87 19.78 6.24
N LEU A 205 2.81 20.49 6.63
CA LEU A 205 2.92 21.78 7.29
C LEU A 205 3.76 21.64 8.57
N ASN A 206 4.83 22.44 8.69
CA ASN A 206 5.57 22.55 9.93
C ASN A 206 4.77 23.37 10.97
N VAL A 207 5.18 23.34 12.24
CA VAL A 207 4.42 23.97 13.34
C VAL A 207 4.14 25.47 13.11
N LYS A 208 5.04 26.19 12.41
CA LYS A 208 4.81 27.61 12.07
C LYS A 208 3.80 27.80 10.94
N GLU A 209 3.76 26.88 9.98
CA GLU A 209 2.79 26.90 8.89
C GLU A 209 1.40 26.49 9.40
N LEU A 210 1.33 25.50 10.30
CA LEU A 210 0.11 25.16 11.04
C LEU A 210 -0.39 26.35 11.88
N GLN A 211 0.49 27.06 12.58
CA GLN A 211 0.12 28.25 13.34
C GLN A 211 -0.36 29.38 12.41
N LEU A 212 0.37 29.67 11.32
CA LEU A 212 -0.04 30.68 10.34
C LEU A 212 -1.41 30.36 9.73
N ILE A 213 -1.67 29.10 9.40
CA ILE A 213 -2.96 28.64 8.88
C ILE A 213 -4.06 28.73 9.97
N SER A 214 -3.73 28.45 11.23
CA SER A 214 -4.66 28.66 12.36
C SER A 214 -5.00 30.15 12.55
N ASP A 215 -3.99 31.03 12.52
CA ASP A 215 -4.15 32.48 12.68
C ASP A 215 -4.96 33.07 11.51
N LEU A 216 -4.71 32.62 10.28
CA LEU A 216 -5.49 32.97 9.09
C LEU A 216 -6.92 32.43 9.16
N TRP A 217 -7.13 31.17 9.58
CA TRP A 217 -8.46 30.58 9.77
C TRP A 217 -9.28 31.34 10.81
N ASN A 218 -8.66 31.68 11.95
CA ASN A 218 -9.25 32.54 12.96
C ASN A 218 -9.59 33.93 12.38
N HIS A 219 -8.72 34.53 11.57
CA HIS A 219 -9.00 35.83 10.93
C HIS A 219 -10.16 35.78 9.91
N ILE A 220 -10.30 34.67 9.18
CA ILE A 220 -11.43 34.43 8.24
C ILE A 220 -12.74 34.28 9.01
N ASN A 221 -12.77 33.50 10.09
CA ASN A 221 -13.98 33.30 10.89
C ASN A 221 -14.52 34.60 11.54
N HIS A 222 -13.72 35.68 11.57
CA HIS A 222 -14.13 37.00 12.05
C HIS A 222 -14.52 37.99 10.92
N ASN A 223 -14.34 37.65 9.63
CA ASN A 223 -14.47 38.59 8.51
C ASN A 223 -15.15 37.98 7.26
N ASN A 224 -16.09 38.69 6.65
CA ASN A 224 -16.92 38.16 5.55
C ASN A 224 -16.10 37.60 4.37
N HIS A 225 -16.47 36.40 3.91
CA HIS A 225 -15.53 35.45 3.30
C HIS A 225 -15.03 35.81 1.88
N SER A 226 -15.70 36.69 1.13
CA SER A 226 -15.47 36.86 -0.31
C SER A 226 -14.13 37.53 -0.65
N GLU A 227 -13.77 38.59 0.06
CA GLU A 227 -12.53 39.35 -0.20
C GLU A 227 -11.29 38.55 0.26
N LEU A 228 -11.45 37.75 1.31
CA LEU A 228 -10.36 37.02 1.97
C LEU A 228 -9.91 35.77 1.20
N ALA A 229 -10.79 35.09 0.47
CA ALA A 229 -10.39 33.99 -0.41
C ALA A 229 -9.37 34.45 -1.48
N LYS A 230 -9.51 35.70 -1.95
CA LYS A 230 -8.56 36.34 -2.87
C LYS A 230 -7.24 36.69 -2.17
N ILE A 231 -7.29 37.32 -0.99
CA ILE A 231 -6.08 37.66 -0.20
C ILE A 231 -5.27 36.40 0.13
N LEU A 232 -5.94 35.30 0.50
CA LEU A 232 -5.30 33.99 0.69
C LEU A 232 -4.64 33.51 -0.60
N TYR A 233 -5.35 33.50 -1.72
CA TYR A 233 -4.78 33.08 -3.00
C TYR A 233 -3.57 33.93 -3.41
N GLU A 234 -3.58 35.24 -3.14
CA GLU A 234 -2.45 36.14 -3.39
C GLU A 234 -1.25 35.81 -2.47
N GLN A 235 -1.45 35.73 -1.15
CA GLN A 235 -0.37 35.41 -0.19
C GLN A 235 0.21 34.00 -0.34
N LEU A 236 -0.60 33.01 -0.73
CA LEU A 236 -0.14 31.64 -0.99
C LEU A 236 0.65 31.55 -2.32
N ASN A 237 0.40 32.45 -3.29
CA ASN A 237 1.20 32.54 -4.51
C ASN A 237 2.52 33.32 -4.31
N GLU A 238 2.53 34.37 -3.48
CA GLU A 238 3.76 35.08 -3.10
C GLU A 238 4.74 34.17 -2.35
N ASN A 239 4.23 33.18 -1.61
CA ASN A 239 5.04 32.12 -1.02
C ASN A 239 5.36 31.01 -2.04
N GLU A 240 6.52 31.13 -2.71
CA GLU A 240 7.09 30.13 -3.63
C GLU A 240 7.10 28.67 -3.11
N ALA A 241 7.02 28.48 -1.79
CA ALA A 241 6.87 27.17 -1.16
C ALA A 241 5.66 26.38 -1.69
N ILE A 242 4.53 27.05 -1.96
CA ILE A 242 3.27 26.42 -2.37
C ILE A 242 3.17 26.30 -3.89
N SER A 243 3.76 27.24 -4.63
CA SER A 243 3.95 27.20 -6.10
C SER A 243 4.64 25.91 -6.60
N LYS A 244 5.40 25.22 -5.74
CA LYS A 244 6.05 23.93 -6.06
C LYS A 244 5.09 22.74 -6.04
N THR A 245 3.93 22.84 -5.37
CA THR A 245 2.82 21.93 -5.66
C THR A 245 2.37 22.18 -7.11
N ASN A 246 2.21 21.11 -7.89
CA ASN A 246 2.07 21.20 -9.35
C ASN A 246 0.64 21.61 -9.77
N MET A 247 0.16 22.79 -9.32
CA MET A 247 -1.21 23.30 -9.53
C MET A 247 -1.59 23.52 -11.01
N GLN A 248 -0.63 23.42 -11.94
CA GLN A 248 -0.87 23.38 -13.39
C GLN A 248 -1.32 22.00 -13.90
N GLN A 249 -2.22 21.34 -13.18
CA GLN A 249 -3.04 20.27 -13.71
C GLN A 249 -4.49 20.47 -13.27
N ASP A 250 -5.37 20.51 -14.26
CA ASP A 250 -6.81 20.72 -14.12
C ASP A 250 -7.41 19.73 -13.10
N GLY A 251 -8.32 20.22 -12.24
CA GLY A 251 -9.02 19.43 -11.22
C GLY A 251 -8.72 19.81 -9.75
N VAL A 252 -7.58 20.45 -9.48
CA VAL A 252 -7.03 20.68 -8.11
C VAL A 252 -7.91 21.56 -7.18
N TYR A 253 -8.96 22.23 -7.68
CA TYR A 253 -9.89 22.97 -6.82
C TYR A 253 -10.56 22.06 -5.76
N ASP A 254 -10.92 20.83 -6.13
CA ASP A 254 -11.50 19.86 -5.17
C ASP A 254 -10.44 19.35 -4.18
N GLU A 255 -9.15 19.28 -4.55
CA GLU A 255 -8.07 18.92 -3.61
C GLU A 255 -7.74 20.06 -2.65
N PHE A 256 -7.74 21.33 -3.09
CA PHE A 256 -7.56 22.50 -2.22
C PHE A 256 -8.75 22.67 -1.27
N CYS A 257 -9.98 22.49 -1.75
CA CYS A 257 -11.16 22.45 -0.87
C CYS A 257 -11.09 21.26 0.10
N THR A 258 -10.65 20.07 -0.33
CA THR A 258 -10.46 18.90 0.56
C THR A 258 -9.36 19.15 1.61
N PHE A 259 -8.30 19.88 1.26
CA PHE A 259 -7.26 20.31 2.20
C PHE A 259 -7.82 21.31 3.22
N LEU A 260 -8.52 22.37 2.78
CA LEU A 260 -9.16 23.33 3.68
C LEU A 260 -10.21 22.66 4.59
N ILE A 261 -10.98 21.69 4.09
CA ILE A 261 -11.92 20.90 4.89
C ILE A 261 -11.19 20.05 5.94
N LYS A 262 -10.06 19.41 5.59
CA LYS A 262 -9.24 18.67 6.57
C LYS A 262 -8.58 19.58 7.61
N VAL A 263 -8.22 20.80 7.23
CA VAL A 263 -7.71 21.85 8.13
C VAL A 263 -8.82 22.32 9.08
N ALA A 264 -10.03 22.58 8.57
CA ALA A 264 -11.19 22.94 9.38
C ALA A 264 -11.54 21.83 10.40
N PHE A 265 -11.61 20.56 9.96
CA PHE A 265 -11.80 19.41 10.86
C PHE A 265 -10.66 19.21 11.88
N TYR A 266 -9.49 19.85 11.71
CA TYR A 266 -8.41 19.84 12.70
C TYR A 266 -8.50 21.00 13.71
N PHE A 267 -9.46 21.93 13.52
CA PHE A 267 -9.73 23.06 14.40
C PHE A 267 -11.17 23.06 14.99
N ASP A 268 -12.01 22.10 14.58
CA ASP A 268 -13.34 21.82 15.15
C ASP A 268 -13.33 20.67 16.22
N GLU A 269 -12.14 20.16 16.59
CA GLU A 269 -11.91 19.25 17.75
C GLU A 269 -11.14 19.95 18.89
#